data_AF-A0A417YQR0-F1
#
_entry.id   AF-A0A417YQR0-F1
#
_cell.length_a   1.000
_cell.length_b   1.000
_cell.length_c   1.000
_cell.angle_alpha   90.00
_cell.angle_beta   90.00
_cell.angle_gamma   90.00
#
_symmetry.space_group_name_H-M   'P 1'
#
loop_
_entity.id
_entity.type
_entity.pdbx_description
1 polymer ?
#
loop_
_entity_poly.entity_id
_entity_poly.type
_entity_poly.pdbx_seq_one_letter_code
_entity_poly.pdbx_strand_id
1 'polypeptide(L)' 'MELLELIKLEEYRGQKFLVEFVEPIPSGSWFKIHTSHGLVLNITIEGVDTIERARNEVIQAYKKQLDGREFD' A
#
# COMPACT_ATOMS: atom_id res chain seq x y z
N MET A 1 -17.72 11.30 -1.27
CA MET A 1 -16.54 10.42 -1.32
C MET A 1 -17.01 9.07 -1.83
N GLU A 2 -16.67 8.72 -3.06
CA GLU A 2 -16.94 7.40 -3.61
C GLU A 2 -15.92 6.41 -3.03
N LEU A 3 -16.39 5.27 -2.50
CA LEU A 3 -15.54 4.23 -1.90
C LEU A 3 -14.44 3.72 -2.85
N LEU A 4 -14.64 3.87 -4.16
CA LEU A 4 -13.77 3.42 -5.24
C LEU A 4 -12.39 4.09 -5.24
N GLU A 5 -12.24 5.27 -4.65
CA GLU A 5 -10.93 5.92 -4.57
C GLU A 5 -10.08 5.45 -3.40
N LEU A 6 -10.65 4.74 -2.40
CA LEU A 6 -9.94 4.39 -1.17
C LEU A 6 -9.15 3.08 -1.26
N ILE A 7 -9.55 2.15 -2.13
CA ILE A 7 -8.94 0.82 -2.22
C ILE A 7 -8.44 0.56 -3.64
N LYS A 8 -7.22 0.03 -3.77
CA LYS A 8 -6.64 -0.39 -5.04
C LYS A 8 -6.15 -1.84 -4.97
N LEU A 9 -6.60 -2.68 -5.90
CA LEU A 9 -6.09 -4.04 -6.08
C LEU A 9 -4.85 -4.01 -6.98
N GLU A 10 -3.78 -4.67 -6.54
CA GLU A 10 -2.54 -4.84 -7.28
C GLU A 10 -2.16 -6.33 -7.35
N GLU A 11 -1.45 -6.68 -8.41
CA GLU A 11 -0.85 -8.00 -8.58
C GLU A 11 0.63 -7.85 -8.94
N TYR A 12 1.49 -8.63 -8.29
CA TYR A 12 2.91 -8.66 -8.57
C TYR A 12 3.47 -10.06 -8.36
N ARG A 13 4.15 -10.61 -9.39
CA ARG A 13 4.70 -11.98 -9.38
C ARG A 13 3.69 -13.05 -8.94
N GLY A 14 2.42 -12.92 -9.39
CA GLY A 14 1.33 -13.83 -9.03
C GLY A 14 0.75 -13.64 -7.62
N GLN A 15 1.27 -12.71 -6.82
CA GLN A 15 0.71 -12.36 -5.52
C GLN A 15 -0.24 -11.16 -5.64
N LYS A 16 -1.46 -11.31 -5.14
CA LYS A 16 -2.47 -10.24 -5.09
C LYS A 16 -2.48 -9.58 -3.72
N PHE A 17 -2.60 -8.26 -3.72
CA PHE A 17 -2.73 -7.47 -2.50
C PHE A 17 -3.60 -6.23 -2.74
N LEU A 18 -4.33 -5.82 -1.71
CA LEU A 18 -5.14 -4.60 -1.71
C LEU A 18 -4.39 -3.51 -0.94
N VAL A 19 -4.33 -2.31 -1.49
CA VAL A 19 -3.83 -1.12 -0.82
C VAL A 19 -5.03 -0.22 -0.49
N GLU A 20 -5.31 -0.08 0.79
CA GLU A 20 -6.38 0.74 1.34
C GLU A 20 -5.78 2.03 1.90
N PHE A 21 -6.28 3.18 1.45
CA PHE A 21 -6.07 4.46 2.11
C PHE A 21 -7.01 4.55 3.32
N VAL A 22 -6.45 4.83 4.49
CA VAL A 22 -7.20 4.93 5.73
C VAL A 22 -7.58 6.38 6.00
N GLU A 23 -6.58 7.23 6.20
CA GLU A 23 -6.77 8.65 6.49
C GLU A 23 -5.47 9.45 6.25
N PRO A 24 -5.57 10.77 6.02
CA PRO A 24 -4.41 11.65 6.12
C PRO A 24 -4.00 11.78 7.60
N ILE A 25 -2.70 11.90 7.85
CA ILE A 25 -2.15 12.14 9.19
C ILE A 25 -1.25 13.39 9.16
N PRO A 26 -0.90 14.00 10.31
CA PRO A 26 -0.13 15.25 10.31
C PRO A 26 1.19 15.21 9.52
N SER A 27 1.88 14.05 9.49
CA SER A 27 3.12 13.89 8.73
C SER A 27 2.94 13.38 7.30
N GLY A 28 1.73 12.98 6.89
CA GLY A 28 1.48 12.44 5.56
C GLY A 28 0.19 11.62 5.45
N SER A 29 0.29 10.33 5.13
CA SER A 29 -0.87 9.48 4.85
C SER A 29 -0.70 8.06 5.38
N TRP A 30 -1.78 7.50 5.92
CA TRP A 30 -1.82 6.13 6.44
C TRP A 30 -2.52 5.19 5.46
N PHE A 31 -1.86 4.07 5.17
CA PHE A 31 -2.34 2.99 4.33
C PHE A 31 -2.30 1.63 5.05
N LYS A 32 -3.16 0.71 4.58
CA LYS A 32 -3.12 -0.71 4.90
C LYS A 32 -2.88 -1.53 3.65
N ILE A 33 -2.01 -2.54 3.75
CA ILE A 33 -1.86 -3.57 2.71
C ILE A 33 -2.51 -4.86 3.22
N HIS A 34 -3.55 -5.31 2.51
CA HIS A 34 -4.18 -6.60 2.76
C HIS A 34 -3.64 -7.63 1.78
N THR A 35 -3.10 -8.72 2.30
CA THR A 35 -2.57 -9.82 1.49
C THR A 35 -3.58 -10.96 1.38
N SER A 36 -3.42 -11.82 0.37
CA SER A 36 -4.24 -13.03 0.20
C SER A 36 -4.18 -13.99 1.40
N HIS A 37 -3.14 -13.90 2.22
CA HIS A 37 -2.96 -14.73 3.41
C HIS A 37 -3.58 -14.12 4.69
N GLY A 38 -4.32 -13.01 4.56
CA GLY A 38 -4.96 -12.33 5.68
C GLY A 38 -4.04 -11.45 6.52
N LEU A 39 -2.75 -11.32 6.16
CA LEU A 39 -1.84 -10.37 6.80
C LEU A 39 -2.20 -8.94 6.40
N VAL A 40 -2.31 -8.06 7.40
CA VAL A 40 -2.52 -6.62 7.24
C VAL A 40 -1.26 -5.88 7.69
N LEU A 41 -0.66 -5.11 6.77
CA LEU A 41 0.49 -4.25 7.09
C LEU A 41 0.04 -2.80 7.16
N ASN A 42 0.44 -2.08 8.21
CA ASN A 42 0.19 -0.64 8.35
C ASN A 42 1.41 0.13 7.84
N ILE A 43 1.20 1.05 6.90
CA ILE A 43 2.27 1.84 6.28
C ILE A 43 1.91 3.31 6.31
N THR A 44 2.86 4.11 6.78
CA THR A 44 2.77 5.57 6.76
C THR A 44 3.77 6.10 5.74
N ILE A 45 3.32 6.96 4.82
CA ILE A 45 4.20 7.72 3.93
C ILE A 45 4.13 9.18 4.32
N GLU A 46 5.29 9.81 4.47
CA GLU A 46 5.44 11.21 4.85
C GLU A 46 5.75 12.09 3.63
N GLY A 47 5.37 13.37 3.69
CA GLY A 47 5.88 14.39 2.75
C GLY A 47 5.47 14.24 1.28
N VAL A 48 4.31 13.64 1.00
CA VAL A 48 3.78 13.43 -0.36
C VAL A 48 2.56 14.29 -0.60
N ASP A 49 2.57 15.00 -1.73
CA ASP A 49 1.60 16.05 -2.05
C ASP A 49 0.19 15.53 -2.36
N THR A 50 0.07 14.26 -2.77
CA THR A 50 -1.22 13.64 -3.14
C THR A 50 -1.34 12.21 -2.65
N ILE A 51 -2.58 11.79 -2.36
CA ILE A 51 -2.92 10.41 -1.95
C ILE A 51 -2.49 9.39 -3.02
N GLU A 52 -2.63 9.74 -4.30
CA GLU A 52 -2.25 8.86 -5.42
C GLU A 52 -0.73 8.61 -5.44
N ARG A 53 0.08 9.67 -5.27
CA ARG A 53 1.53 9.54 -5.18
C ARG A 53 1.95 8.71 -3.98
N ALA A 54 1.38 9.00 -2.81
CA ALA A 54 1.60 8.24 -1.59
C ALA A 54 1.28 6.75 -1.77
N ARG A 55 0.14 6.44 -2.39
CA ARG A 55 -0.27 5.07 -2.71
C ARG A 55 0.73 4.37 -3.62
N ASN A 56 1.20 5.04 -4.66
CA ASN A 56 2.18 4.47 -5.58
C ASN A 56 3.50 4.16 -4.85
N GLU A 57 3.94 5.02 -3.93
CA GLU A 57 5.11 4.76 -3.10
C GLU A 57 4.92 3.54 -2.18
N VAL A 58 3.75 3.40 -1.54
CA VAL A 58 3.40 2.20 -0.75
C VAL A 58 3.47 0.93 -1.61
N ILE A 59 2.89 0.97 -2.81
CA ILE A 59 2.87 -0.18 -3.73
C ILE A 59 4.30 -0.56 -4.12
N GLN A 60 5.14 0.42 -4.49
CA GLN A 60 6.53 0.15 -4.88
C GLN A 60 7.37 -0.36 -3.72
N ALA A 61 7.19 0.18 -2.51
CA ALA A 61 7.86 -0.30 -1.31
C ALA A 61 7.50 -1.76 -1.02
N TYR A 62 6.22 -2.11 -1.13
CA TYR A 62 5.78 -3.49 -0.91
C TYR A 62 6.29 -4.45 -1.98
N LYS A 63 6.27 -4.06 -3.28
CA LYS A 63 6.86 -4.87 -4.36
C LYS A 63 8.35 -5.14 -4.11
N LYS A 64 9.12 -4.13 -3.71
CA LYS A 64 10.54 -4.30 -3.31
C LYS A 64 10.71 -5.24 -2.12
N GLN A 65 9.81 -5.20 -1.14
CA GLN A 65 9.84 -6.14 -0.02
C GLN A 65 9.60 -7.58 -0.48
N LEU A 66 8.69 -7.79 -1.43
CA LEU A 66 8.45 -9.11 -2.02
C LEU A 66 9.68 -9.63 -2.78
N ASP A 67 10.39 -8.76 -3.50
CA ASP A 67 11.66 -9.10 -4.16
C ASP A 67 12.75 -9.52 -3.17
N GLY A 68 12.78 -8.90 -1.99
CA GLY A 68 13.75 -9.21 -0.94
C GLY A 68 13.48 -10.51 -0.17
N ARG A 69 12.29 -11.13 -0.32
CA ARG A 69 11.93 -12.40 0.35
C ARG A 69 12.30 -13.65 -0.44
N GLU A 70 12.96 -13.53 -1.61
CA GLU A 70 13.36 -14.70 -2.43
C GLU A 70 14.60 -15.46 -1.91
N PHE A 71 15.18 -15.10 -0.75
CA PHE A 71 16.47 -15.65 -0.29
C PHE A 71 16.52 -16.18 1.15
N ASP A 72 15.37 -16.46 1.79
CA ASP A 72 15.32 -17.23 3.07
C ASP A 72 14.69 -18.61 2.87
#